data_AF-A0AAE3XNJ8-F1
#
_entry.id   AF-A0AAE3XNJ8-F1
#
_cell.length_a   1.000
_cell.length_b   1.000
_cell.length_c   1.000
_cell.angle_alpha   90.00
_cell.angle_beta   90.00
_cell.angle_gamma   90.00
#
_symmetry.space_group_name_H-M   'P 1'
#
loop_
_entity.id
_entity.type
_entity.pdbx_description
1 polymer ?
#
loop_
_entity_poly.entity_id
_entity_poly.type
_entity_poly.pdbx_seq_one_letter_code
_entity_poly.pdbx_strand_id
1 'polypeptide(L)'
;MASGFIILKDGRCFARRWTGYDEIIRIAITELEQIENGKDLAEWLMLQIPNSEDDESADAGWGFHNSRIDEWINRELDLRSLTKENQKLFWRAIQKGKNKLTEQGVGYSPLSFDFFYVFYDMCERAEKGEPPLALTDWNKLADPCTEQNGPGWKK
;
A
#
# COMPACT_ATOMS: atom_id res chain seq x y z
N MET A 1 -7.99 1.39 -16.21
CA MET A 1 -8.94 0.71 -15.30
C MET A 1 -8.25 0.51 -13.96
N ALA A 2 -9.00 0.49 -12.85
CA ALA A 2 -8.43 0.14 -11.56
C ALA A 2 -8.01 -1.35 -11.57
N SER A 3 -6.84 -1.64 -11.04
CA SER A 3 -6.26 -2.98 -10.97
C SER A 3 -5.33 -3.17 -9.77
N GLY A 4 -5.24 -2.16 -8.90
CA GLY A 4 -4.59 -2.22 -7.61
C GLY A 4 -5.47 -1.57 -6.55
N PHE A 5 -5.58 -2.21 -5.39
CA PHE A 5 -6.50 -1.83 -4.32
C PHE A 5 -5.78 -1.78 -2.97
N ILE A 6 -5.95 -0.70 -2.23
CA ILE A 6 -5.44 -0.57 -0.85
C ILE A 6 -6.64 -0.32 0.06
N ILE A 7 -6.93 -1.26 0.95
CA ILE A 7 -8.01 -1.15 1.93
C ILE A 7 -7.42 -0.58 3.22
N LEU A 8 -7.98 0.54 3.69
CA LEU A 8 -7.49 1.23 4.87
C LEU A 8 -8.08 0.64 6.16
N LYS A 9 -7.55 1.08 7.30
CA LYS A 9 -7.91 0.60 8.65
C LYS A 9 -9.41 0.61 8.96
N ASP A 10 -10.18 1.50 8.31
CA ASP A 10 -11.62 1.68 8.51
C ASP A 10 -12.46 1.05 7.39
N GLY A 11 -11.84 0.31 6.48
CA GLY A 11 -12.48 -0.43 5.41
C GLY A 11 -12.75 0.37 4.14
N ARG A 12 -12.38 1.66 4.05
CA ARG A 12 -12.44 2.38 2.76
C ARG A 12 -11.38 1.82 1.81
N CYS A 13 -11.74 1.73 0.53
CA CYS A 13 -10.82 1.24 -0.51
C CYS A 13 -10.32 2.40 -1.35
N PHE A 14 -9.00 2.50 -1.50
CA PHE A 14 -8.36 3.29 -2.55
C PHE A 14 -8.06 2.38 -3.74
N ALA A 15 -8.49 2.77 -4.94
CA ALA A 15 -8.36 1.99 -6.15
C ALA A 15 -7.64 2.77 -7.25
N ARG A 16 -6.61 2.16 -7.85
CA ARG A 16 -5.85 2.77 -8.93
C ARG A 16 -5.40 1.74 -9.95
N ARG A 17 -4.88 2.21 -11.10
CA ARG A 17 -4.10 1.36 -12.00
C ARG A 17 -2.88 0.82 -11.22
N TRP A 18 -2.51 -0.43 -11.47
CA TRP A 18 -1.41 -1.11 -10.81
C TRP A 18 -0.11 -0.32 -10.73
N THR A 19 0.27 0.44 -11.77
CA THR A 19 1.48 1.27 -11.73
C THR A 19 1.44 2.28 -10.57
N GLY A 20 0.27 2.87 -10.30
CA GLY A 20 0.11 3.79 -9.17
C GLY A 20 0.08 3.08 -7.82
N TYR A 21 -0.49 1.86 -7.77
CA TYR A 21 -0.44 1.01 -6.58
C TYR A 21 1.02 0.64 -6.25
N ASP A 22 1.76 0.08 -7.22
CA ASP A 22 3.14 -0.36 -7.04
C ASP A 22 4.02 0.82 -6.57
N GLU A 23 3.85 2.01 -7.14
CA GLU A 23 4.58 3.22 -6.73
C GLU A 23 4.25 3.67 -5.30
N ILE A 24 2.99 3.61 -4.87
CA ILE A 24 2.62 3.91 -3.47
C ILE A 24 3.31 2.94 -2.52
N ILE A 25 3.35 1.65 -2.87
CA ILE A 25 4.03 0.63 -2.06
C ILE A 25 5.55 0.84 -2.06
N ARG A 26 6.17 1.22 -3.20
CA ARG A 26 7.60 1.56 -3.28
C ARG A 26 7.96 2.77 -2.40
N ILE A 27 7.12 3.80 -2.38
CA ILE A 27 7.27 4.95 -1.46
C ILE A 27 7.22 4.46 0.00
N ALA A 28 6.25 3.62 0.36
CA ALA A 28 6.14 3.07 1.70
C ALA A 28 7.38 2.26 2.10
N ILE A 29 7.86 1.36 1.23
CA ILE A 29 9.07 0.53 1.45
C ILE A 29 10.28 1.44 1.71
N THR A 30 10.53 2.40 0.82
CA THR A 30 11.68 3.33 0.89
C THR A 30 11.71 4.07 2.22
N GLU A 31 10.56 4.53 2.71
CA GLU A 31 10.50 5.25 3.99
C GLU A 31 10.55 4.32 5.21
N LEU A 32 9.99 3.11 5.12
CA LEU A 32 10.04 2.11 6.18
C LEU A 32 11.46 1.63 6.49
N GLU A 33 12.31 1.50 5.47
CA GLU A 33 13.73 1.19 5.64
C GLU A 33 14.47 2.23 6.52
N GLN A 34 13.93 3.45 6.58
CA GLN A 34 14.48 4.58 7.34
C GLN A 34 13.72 4.83 8.66
N ILE A 35 12.79 3.96 9.05
CA ILE A 35 12.02 4.03 10.29
C ILE A 35 12.48 2.89 11.21
N GLU A 36 12.71 3.21 12.48
CA GLU A 36 12.99 2.20 13.51
C GLU A 36 11.87 1.13 13.55
N ASN A 37 12.26 -0.15 13.53
CA ASN A 37 11.37 -1.31 13.43
C ASN A 37 10.56 -1.42 12.12
N GLY A 38 10.86 -0.60 11.11
CA GLY A 38 10.16 -0.62 9.81
C GLY A 38 10.62 -1.71 8.86
N LYS A 39 11.80 -2.29 9.09
CA LYS A 39 12.48 -3.22 8.17
C LYS A 39 11.65 -4.46 7.82
N ASP A 40 11.10 -5.15 8.81
CA ASP A 40 10.31 -6.37 8.58
C ASP A 40 9.06 -6.08 7.73
N LEU A 41 8.41 -4.93 7.95
CA LEU A 41 7.27 -4.51 7.14
C LEU A 41 7.69 -4.12 5.72
N ALA A 42 8.84 -3.46 5.56
CA ALA A 42 9.40 -3.14 4.24
C ALA A 42 9.67 -4.41 3.43
N GLU A 43 10.37 -5.39 4.02
CA GLU A 43 10.68 -6.67 3.38
C GLU A 43 9.40 -7.45 3.00
N TRP A 44 8.38 -7.44 3.85
CA TRP A 44 7.09 -8.04 3.53
C TRP A 44 6.36 -7.31 2.39
N LEU A 45 6.35 -5.98 2.40
CA LEU A 45 5.74 -5.17 1.32
C LEU A 45 6.46 -5.34 -0.01
N MET A 46 7.77 -5.60 -0.01
CA MET A 46 8.50 -5.93 -1.23
C MET A 46 7.95 -7.17 -1.92
N LEU A 47 7.32 -8.10 -1.19
CA LEU A 47 6.67 -9.29 -1.77
C LEU A 47 5.28 -8.98 -2.36
N GLN A 48 4.72 -7.80 -2.07
CA GLN A 48 3.41 -7.37 -2.57
C GLN A 48 3.50 -6.60 -3.90
N ILE A 49 4.71 -6.40 -4.43
CA ILE A 49 4.99 -5.77 -5.73
C ILE A 49 6.00 -6.60 -6.53
N PRO A 50 5.96 -6.55 -7.88
CA PRO A 50 6.94 -7.24 -8.70
C PRO A 50 8.35 -6.67 -8.50
N ASN A 51 9.36 -7.53 -8.52
CA ASN A 51 10.76 -7.14 -8.62
C ASN A 51 11.23 -7.16 -10.09
N SER A 52 12.51 -6.83 -10.33
CA SER A 52 13.10 -6.84 -11.68
C SER A 52 13.39 -8.23 -12.24
N GLU A 53 13.27 -9.28 -11.42
CA GLU A 53 13.53 -10.67 -11.80
C GLU A 53 12.24 -11.44 -12.11
N ASP A 54 11.08 -10.90 -11.72
CA ASP A 54 9.77 -11.45 -12.00
C ASP A 54 9.48 -11.35 -13.51
N ASP A 55 8.90 -12.42 -14.06
CA ASP A 55 8.60 -12.52 -15.49
C ASP A 55 7.53 -11.49 -15.89
N GLU A 56 7.94 -10.44 -16.61
CA GLU A 56 7.03 -9.40 -17.11
C GLU A 56 5.89 -9.99 -17.97
N SER A 57 6.09 -11.15 -18.62
CA SER A 57 5.07 -11.81 -19.42
C SER A 57 3.99 -12.51 -18.56
N ALA A 58 4.27 -12.71 -17.27
CA ALA A 58 3.33 -13.24 -16.28
C ALA A 58 2.58 -12.14 -15.50
N ASP A 59 2.85 -10.85 -15.77
CA ASP A 59 2.12 -9.73 -15.15
C ASP A 59 0.77 -9.51 -15.85
N ALA A 60 -0.33 -9.83 -15.15
CA ALA A 60 -1.69 -9.65 -15.66
C ALA A 60 -2.27 -8.25 -15.37
N GLY A 61 -1.50 -7.35 -14.77
CA GLY A 61 -1.88 -6.00 -14.36
C GLY A 61 -2.78 -5.94 -13.12
N TRP A 62 -3.50 -7.00 -12.76
CA TRP A 62 -4.24 -7.13 -11.48
C TRP A 62 -3.52 -8.03 -10.48
N GLY A 63 -2.52 -8.77 -10.94
CA GLY A 63 -1.68 -9.66 -10.15
C GLY A 63 -0.46 -10.08 -10.96
N PHE A 64 0.48 -10.72 -10.29
CA PHE A 64 1.74 -11.18 -10.86
C PHE A 64 2.19 -12.46 -10.13
N HIS A 65 3.03 -13.26 -10.77
CA HIS A 65 3.74 -14.35 -10.08
C HIS A 65 4.97 -13.77 -9.39
N ASN A 66 5.10 -14.00 -8.08
CA ASN A 66 6.25 -13.58 -7.30
C ASN A 66 7.25 -14.74 -7.19
N SER A 67 8.35 -14.64 -7.94
CA SER A 67 9.39 -15.67 -8.02
C SER A 67 10.10 -15.95 -6.69
N ARG A 68 10.11 -14.98 -5.77
CA ARG A 68 10.80 -15.09 -4.45
C ARG A 68 10.09 -16.04 -3.49
N ILE A 69 8.79 -16.24 -3.67
CA ILE A 69 7.93 -17.11 -2.83
C ILE A 69 7.17 -18.17 -3.65
N ASP A 70 7.32 -18.14 -4.98
CA ASP A 70 6.64 -19.02 -5.92
C ASP A 70 5.10 -19.02 -5.78
N GLU A 71 4.52 -17.82 -5.61
CA GLU A 71 3.08 -17.63 -5.43
C GLU A 71 2.51 -16.58 -6.38
N TRP A 72 1.23 -16.71 -6.69
CA TRP A 72 0.48 -15.68 -7.39
C TRP A 72 -0.01 -14.62 -6.40
N ILE A 73 0.40 -13.37 -6.62
CA ILE A 73 0.06 -12.24 -5.76
C ILE A 73 -0.91 -11.31 -6.48
N ASN A 74 -2.06 -11.09 -5.86
CA ASN A 74 -3.01 -10.07 -6.31
C ASN A 74 -2.58 -8.70 -5.78
N ARG A 75 -2.75 -7.66 -6.59
CA ARG A 75 -2.49 -6.26 -6.16
C ARG A 75 -3.63 -5.74 -5.30
N GLU A 76 -3.82 -6.38 -4.16
CA GLU A 76 -4.80 -6.03 -3.15
C GLU A 76 -4.11 -6.06 -1.79
N LEU A 77 -3.99 -4.91 -1.14
CA LEU A 77 -3.38 -4.78 0.18
C LEU A 77 -4.45 -4.35 1.19
N ASP A 78 -4.81 -5.23 2.11
CA ASP A 78 -5.65 -4.88 3.24
C ASP A 78 -4.79 -4.51 4.45
N LEU A 79 -4.71 -3.21 4.77
CA LEU A 79 -3.96 -2.73 5.93
C LEU A 79 -4.53 -3.25 7.25
N ARG A 80 -5.79 -3.69 7.28
CA ARG A 80 -6.42 -4.29 8.47
C ARG A 80 -5.83 -5.66 8.81
N SER A 81 -5.23 -6.35 7.83
CA SER A 81 -4.53 -7.62 8.02
C SER A 81 -3.16 -7.47 8.72
N LEU A 82 -2.66 -6.24 8.83
CA LEU A 82 -1.43 -5.91 9.55
C LEU A 82 -1.72 -5.72 11.05
N THR A 83 -0.71 -5.93 11.90
CA THR A 83 -0.79 -5.53 13.31
C THR A 83 -1.01 -4.03 13.46
N LYS A 84 -1.53 -3.59 14.61
CA LYS A 84 -1.75 -2.15 14.85
C LYS A 84 -0.46 -1.33 14.83
N GLU A 85 0.65 -1.91 15.23
CA GLU A 85 1.96 -1.24 15.13
C GLU A 85 2.41 -1.12 13.68
N ASN A 86 2.22 -2.16 12.85
CA ASN A 86 2.54 -2.08 11.43
C ASN A 86 1.62 -1.12 10.65
N GLN A 87 0.34 -1.00 11.04
CA GLN A 87 -0.56 0.04 10.50
C GLN A 87 0.00 1.44 10.77
N LYS A 88 0.50 1.70 11.98
CA LYS A 88 1.13 2.98 12.35
C LYS A 88 2.44 3.22 11.59
N LEU A 89 3.26 2.19 11.44
CA LEU A 89 4.53 2.28 10.68
C LEU A 89 4.26 2.61 9.22
N PHE A 90 3.31 1.90 8.59
CA PHE A 90 2.88 2.19 7.22
C PHE A 90 2.39 3.63 7.10
N TRP A 91 1.52 4.08 8.01
CA TRP A 91 1.04 5.47 7.97
C TRP A 91 2.19 6.49 8.10
N ARG A 92 3.11 6.27 9.05
CA ARG A 92 4.29 7.14 9.21
C ARG A 92 5.17 7.18 7.97
N ALA A 93 5.31 6.05 7.27
CA ALA A 93 6.03 5.96 6.01
C ALA A 93 5.34 6.80 4.91
N ILE A 94 4.02 6.70 4.78
CA ILE A 94 3.24 7.53 3.84
C ILE A 94 3.35 9.03 4.16
N GLN A 95 3.36 9.41 5.44
CA GLN A 95 3.58 10.81 5.84
C GLN A 95 4.97 11.32 5.44
N LYS A 96 6.03 10.55 5.68
CA LYS A 96 7.39 10.90 5.22
C LYS A 96 7.46 10.97 3.69
N GLY A 97 6.84 10.01 3.01
CA GLY A 97 6.79 9.94 1.55
C GLY A 97 6.10 11.16 0.94
N LYS A 98 5.01 11.65 1.54
CA LYS A 98 4.38 12.92 1.15
C LYS A 98 5.36 14.09 1.17
N ASN A 99 6.09 14.24 2.27
CA ASN A 99 7.01 15.36 2.44
C ASN A 99 8.11 15.31 1.38
N LYS A 100 8.73 14.14 1.17
CA LYS A 100 9.76 13.98 0.13
C LYS A 100 9.22 14.15 -1.28
N LEU A 101 8.03 13.62 -1.59
CA LEU A 101 7.40 13.83 -2.89
C LEU A 101 7.08 15.31 -3.13
N THR A 102 6.72 16.06 -2.09
CA THR A 102 6.51 17.51 -2.18
C THR A 102 7.81 18.27 -2.43
N GLU A 103 8.89 17.88 -1.74
CA GLU A 103 10.20 18.56 -1.80
C GLU A 103 10.99 18.23 -3.07
N GLN A 104 10.93 16.98 -3.53
CA GLN A 104 11.80 16.42 -4.56
C GLN A 104 11.05 16.07 -5.86
N GLY A 105 9.72 16.00 -5.80
CA GLY A 105 8.87 15.71 -6.96
C GLY A 105 9.23 14.41 -7.67
N VAL A 106 9.30 14.48 -9.00
CA VAL A 106 9.66 13.35 -9.88
C VAL A 106 11.04 12.76 -9.64
N GLY A 107 11.95 13.49 -8.96
CA GLY A 107 13.24 12.94 -8.55
C GLY A 107 13.14 11.89 -7.43
N TYR A 108 12.03 11.89 -6.67
CA TYR A 108 11.76 10.95 -5.61
C TYR A 108 10.89 9.77 -6.06
N SER A 109 9.80 10.04 -6.79
CA SER A 109 8.98 9.00 -7.42
C SER A 109 8.28 9.57 -8.67
N PRO A 110 8.12 8.78 -9.74
CA PRO A 110 7.35 9.17 -10.93
C PRO A 110 5.84 9.28 -10.67
N LEU A 111 5.35 8.91 -9.47
CA LEU A 111 3.94 8.98 -9.13
C LEU A 111 3.42 10.42 -9.18
N SER A 112 2.27 10.61 -9.84
CA SER A 112 1.60 11.91 -9.85
C SER A 112 1.27 12.37 -8.44
N PHE A 113 1.66 13.61 -8.12
CA PHE A 113 1.38 14.25 -6.85
C PHE A 113 -0.11 14.24 -6.50
N ASP A 114 -0.99 14.52 -7.48
CA ASP A 114 -2.43 14.54 -7.27
C ASP A 114 -2.97 13.17 -6.83
N PHE A 115 -2.48 12.09 -7.43
CA PHE A 115 -2.94 10.74 -7.07
C PHE A 115 -2.43 10.33 -5.69
N PHE A 116 -1.17 10.64 -5.38
CA PHE A 116 -0.64 10.38 -4.05
C PHE A 116 -1.37 11.23 -2.99
N TYR A 117 -1.74 12.47 -3.30
CA TYR A 117 -2.47 13.34 -2.39
C TYR A 117 -3.87 12.82 -2.09
N VAL A 118 -4.59 12.29 -3.07
CA VAL A 118 -5.90 11.65 -2.84
C VAL A 118 -5.75 10.45 -1.90
N PHE A 119 -4.76 9.59 -2.14
CA PHE A 119 -4.47 8.47 -1.24
C PHE A 119 -4.13 8.93 0.18
N TYR A 120 -3.26 9.95 0.30
CA TYR A 120 -2.89 10.53 1.58
C TYR A 120 -4.11 11.12 2.32
N ASP A 121 -4.98 11.87 1.63
CA ASP A 121 -6.20 12.45 2.21
C ASP A 121 -7.11 11.34 2.75
N MET A 122 -7.26 10.23 2.01
CA MET A 122 -8.00 9.06 2.47
C MET A 122 -7.40 8.46 3.74
N CYS A 123 -6.08 8.28 3.81
CA CYS A 123 -5.39 7.82 5.02
C CYS A 123 -5.60 8.77 6.20
N GLU A 124 -5.47 10.08 5.99
CA GLU A 124 -5.61 11.07 7.05
C GLU A 124 -7.03 11.09 7.63
N ARG A 125 -8.05 11.02 6.78
CA ARG A 125 -9.46 10.93 7.20
C ARG A 125 -9.77 9.64 7.93
N ALA A 126 -9.20 8.51 7.48
CA ALA A 126 -9.31 7.23 8.17
C ALA A 126 -8.66 7.28 9.57
N GLU A 127 -7.54 8.00 9.72
CA GLU A 127 -6.90 8.23 11.02
C GLU A 127 -7.75 9.12 11.94
N LYS A 128 -8.42 10.14 11.38
CA LYS A 128 -9.35 11.03 12.10
C LYS A 128 -10.68 10.36 12.47
N GLY A 129 -10.98 9.18 11.93
CA GLY A 129 -12.27 8.49 12.13
C GLY A 129 -13.43 9.17 11.40
N GLU A 130 -13.16 9.90 10.32
CA GLU A 130 -14.21 10.46 9.47
C GLU A 130 -15.00 9.34 8.77
N PRO A 131 -16.31 9.52 8.48
CA PRO A 131 -17.12 8.50 7.83
C PRO A 131 -16.49 8.01 6.50
N PRO A 132 -16.22 6.69 6.36
CA PRO A 132 -15.47 6.18 5.20
C PRO A 132 -16.23 6.25 3.88
N LEU A 133 -17.56 6.21 3.91
CA LEU A 133 -18.40 6.30 2.70
C LEU A 133 -18.33 7.68 2.00
N ALA A 134 -17.80 8.70 2.66
CA ALA A 134 -17.60 10.01 2.04
C ALA A 134 -16.44 10.02 1.03
N LEU A 135 -15.50 9.07 1.16
CA LEU A 135 -14.33 8.98 0.29
C LEU A 135 -13.81 7.53 0.24
N THR A 136 -14.40 6.74 -0.65
CA THR A 136 -14.03 5.36 -0.98
C THR A 136 -14.26 5.15 -2.47
N ASP A 137 -13.34 4.47 -3.15
CA ASP A 137 -13.50 4.16 -4.58
C ASP A 137 -14.45 2.98 -4.83
N TRP A 138 -14.71 2.18 -3.79
CA TRP A 138 -15.78 1.20 -3.79
C TRP A 138 -17.11 1.80 -3.32
N ASN A 139 -18.22 1.34 -3.91
CA ASN A 139 -19.58 1.71 -3.48
C ASN A 139 -20.01 1.10 -2.13
N LYS A 140 -19.11 0.36 -1.48
CA LYS A 140 -19.29 -0.25 -0.17
C LYS A 140 -17.97 -0.22 0.59
N LEU A 141 -18.04 -0.41 1.91
CA LEU A 141 -16.85 -0.74 2.68
C LEU A 141 -16.41 -2.16 2.39
N ALA A 142 -15.12 -2.40 2.56
CA ALA A 142 -14.57 -3.74 2.54
C ALA A 142 -15.20 -4.59 3.63
N ASP A 143 -15.50 -5.85 3.30
CA ASP A 143 -16.02 -6.81 4.26
C ASP A 143 -15.02 -6.97 5.44
N PRO A 144 -15.47 -7.46 6.63
CA PRO A 144 -14.58 -7.60 7.78
C PRO A 144 -13.31 -8.38 7.45
N CYS A 145 -12.15 -7.84 7.84
CA CYS A 145 -10.87 -8.50 7.62
C CYS A 145 -10.71 -9.65 8.63
N THR A 146 -10.56 -10.88 8.14
CA THR A 146 -10.32 -12.08 8.95
C THR A 146 -8.87 -12.55 8.90
N GLU A 147 -8.05 -11.88 8.09
CA GLU A 147 -6.70 -12.31 7.76
C GLU A 147 -5.64 -11.64 8.64
N GLN A 148 -4.49 -12.30 8.77
CA GLN A 148 -3.36 -11.88 9.60
C GLN A 148 -2.05 -12.12 8.83
N ASN A 149 -1.91 -11.49 7.67
CA ASN A 149 -0.88 -11.86 6.68
C ASN A 149 0.43 -11.08 6.83
N GLY A 150 0.41 -9.95 7.54
CA GLY A 150 1.60 -9.12 7.76
C GLY A 150 2.55 -9.64 8.86
N PRO A 151 3.75 -9.06 8.99
CA PRO A 151 4.68 -9.44 10.05
C PRO A 151 4.17 -9.05 11.45
N GLY A 152 4.70 -9.68 12.48
CA GLY A 152 4.45 -9.33 13.89
C GLY A 152 3.23 -9.97 14.56
N TRP A 153 2.43 -10.76 13.85
CA TRP A 153 1.41 -11.60 14.50
C TRP A 153 2.06 -12.73 15.32
N LYS A 154 1.43 -13.11 16.44
CA LYS A 154 1.88 -14.26 17.24
C LYS A 154 1.48 -15.53 16.49
N LYS A 155 2.47 -16.37 16.20
CA LYS A 155 2.26 -17.72 15.65
C LYS A 155 1.74 -18.68 16.71
#